data_AF-R4KQX2-F1
#
_entry.id   AF-R4KQX2-F1
#
_cell.length_a   1.000
_cell.length_b   1.000
_cell.length_c   1.000
_cell.angle_alpha   90.00
_cell.angle_beta   90.00
_cell.angle_gamma   90.00
#
_symmetry.space_group_name_H-M   'P 1'
#
loop_
_entity.id
_entity.type
_entity.pdbx_description
1 polymer ?
#
loop_
_entity_poly.entity_id
_entity_poly.type
_entity_poly.pdbx_seq_one_letter_code
_entity_poly.pdbx_strand_id
1 'polypeptide(L)'
;MLLLAFLITLGGHVFTEYTLQKTKLGIYKRKNFLGLLIHASLWTLAMCPGLALLGLFAPWKALFLLVTHAIIDFIKMRITIDKKNFFHPVNIIDQLMHFLTVIIVYIT
;
A
#
# COMPACT_ATOMS: atom_id res chain seq x y z
N MET A 1 0.56 -21.15 12.18
CA MET A 1 1.20 -19.84 12.48
C MET A 1 1.49 -19.02 11.23
N LEU A 2 2.05 -19.60 10.16
CA LEU A 2 2.29 -18.92 8.88
C LEU A 2 1.03 -18.23 8.30
N LEU A 3 -0.07 -18.96 8.13
CA LEU A 3 -1.31 -18.39 7.58
C LEU A 3 -1.83 -17.19 8.38
N LEU A 4 -1.79 -17.27 9.72
CA LEU A 4 -2.24 -16.17 10.57
C LEU A 4 -1.36 -14.93 10.40
N ALA A 5 -0.04 -15.09 10.37
CA ALA A 5 0.89 -13.99 10.12
C ALA A 5 0.65 -13.34 8.74
N PHE A 6 0.38 -14.15 7.71
CA PHE A 6 0.03 -13.63 6.38
C PHE A 6 -1.27 -12.82 6.41
N LEU A 7 -2.31 -13.35 7.05
CA LEU A 7 -3.60 -12.67 7.18
C LEU A 7 -3.50 -11.36 7.97
N ILE A 8 -2.66 -11.30 9.01
CA ILE A 8 -2.39 -10.06 9.76
C ILE A 8 -1.70 -9.03 8.87
N THR A 9 -0.66 -9.42 8.12
CA THR A 9 0.05 -8.50 7.21
C THR A 9 -0.88 -8.00 6.10
N LEU A 10 -1.65 -8.90 5.48
CA LEU A 10 -2.63 -8.55 4.46
C LEU A 10 -3.74 -7.64 5.02
N GLY A 11 -4.25 -7.96 6.21
CA GLY A 11 -5.25 -7.15 6.90
C GLY A 11 -4.75 -5.74 7.20
N GLY A 12 -3.50 -5.61 7.64
CA GLY A 12 -2.82 -4.32 7.83
C GLY A 12 -2.77 -3.49 6.56
N HIS A 13 -2.42 -4.11 5.42
CA HIS A 13 -2.42 -3.44 4.13
C HIS A 13 -3.82 -2.92 3.76
N VAL A 14 -4.83 -3.80 3.79
CA VAL A 14 -6.20 -3.47 3.40
C VAL A 14 -6.78 -2.37 4.30
N PHE A 15 -6.62 -2.50 5.62
CA PHE A 15 -7.13 -1.53 6.59
C PHE A 15 -6.49 -0.15 6.40
N THR A 16 -5.17 -0.11 6.27
CA THR A 16 -4.42 1.14 6.17
C THR A 16 -4.71 1.85 4.85
N GLU A 17 -4.68 1.12 3.72
CA GLU A 17 -4.96 1.71 2.40
C GLU A 17 -6.39 2.25 2.35
N TYR A 18 -7.38 1.43 2.75
CA TYR A 18 -8.78 1.85 2.77
C TYR A 18 -9.01 3.10 3.62
N THR A 19 -8.40 3.15 4.81
CA THR A 19 -8.52 4.31 5.71
C THR A 19 -7.91 5.54 5.08
N LEU A 20 -6.66 5.48 4.62
CA LEU A 20 -5.95 6.63 4.05
C LEU A 20 -6.59 7.12 2.76
N GLN A 21 -7.11 6.22 1.91
CA GLN A 21 -7.71 6.56 0.63
C GLN A 21 -9.02 7.35 0.76
N LYS A 22 -9.76 7.16 1.87
CA LYS A 22 -11.00 7.92 2.17
C LYS A 22 -10.76 9.31 2.75
N THR A 23 -9.55 9.60 3.21
CA THR A 23 -9.24 10.90 3.82
C THR A 23 -8.98 11.99 2.77
N LYS A 24 -8.87 13.25 3.24
CA LYS A 24 -8.37 14.37 2.42
C LYS A 24 -7.00 14.07 1.80
N LEU A 25 -6.17 13.25 2.46
CA LEU A 25 -4.86 12.84 1.94
C LEU A 25 -4.99 11.96 0.68
N GLY A 26 -5.98 11.08 0.61
CA GLY A 26 -6.28 10.29 -0.59
C GLY A 26 -6.78 11.12 -1.79
N ILE A 27 -7.30 12.33 -1.54
CA ILE A 27 -7.59 13.32 -2.58
C ILE A 27 -6.31 14.10 -2.92
N TYR A 28 -5.55 14.49 -1.90
CA TYR A 28 -4.34 15.30 -2.05
C TYR A 28 -3.23 14.56 -2.80
N LYS A 29 -3.07 13.23 -2.61
CA LYS A 29 -2.11 12.41 -3.36
C LYS A 29 -2.30 12.51 -4.88
N ARG A 30 -3.55 12.66 -5.33
CA ARG A 30 -3.91 12.82 -6.75
C ARG A 30 -3.61 14.20 -7.32
N LYS A 31 -3.39 15.20 -6.46
CA LYS A 31 -3.16 16.59 -6.88
C LYS A 31 -1.68 16.96 -6.98
N ASN A 32 -0.82 16.36 -6.15
CA ASN A 32 0.62 16.61 -6.21
C ASN A 32 1.46 15.48 -5.60
N PHE A 33 2.75 15.48 -5.98
CA PHE A 33 3.71 14.45 -5.60
C PHE A 33 4.01 14.43 -4.09
N LEU A 34 3.99 15.58 -3.41
CA LEU A 34 4.19 15.63 -1.95
C LEU A 34 3.08 14.87 -1.21
N GLY A 35 1.82 15.03 -1.66
CA GLY A 35 0.69 14.28 -1.11
C GLY A 35 0.84 12.76 -1.29
N LEU A 36 1.39 12.33 -2.43
CA LEU A 36 1.73 10.93 -2.68
C LEU A 36 2.80 10.43 -1.71
N LEU A 37 3.90 11.18 -1.54
CA LEU A 37 4.95 10.79 -0.62
C LEU A 37 4.44 10.66 0.82
N ILE A 38 3.69 11.65 1.31
CA ILE A 38 3.10 11.60 2.66
C ILE A 38 2.17 10.39 2.80
N HIS A 39 1.33 10.13 1.79
CA HIS A 39 0.45 8.98 1.78
C HIS A 39 1.21 7.65 1.84
N ALA A 40 2.19 7.45 0.97
CA ALA A 40 3.00 6.24 0.93
C ALA A 40 3.83 6.06 2.21
N SER A 41 4.37 7.14 2.78
CA SER A 41 5.10 7.11 4.05
C SER A 41 4.19 6.71 5.21
N LEU A 42 3.00 7.29 5.33
CA LEU A 42 2.06 6.92 6.39
C LEU A 42 1.59 5.47 6.25
N TRP A 43 1.32 5.03 5.02
CA TRP A 43 0.96 3.65 4.76
C TRP A 43 2.08 2.68 5.18
N THR A 44 3.32 2.97 4.79
CA THR A 44 4.50 2.17 5.15
C THR A 44 4.72 2.14 6.65
N LEU A 45 4.64 3.31 7.31
CA LEU A 45 4.82 3.42 8.77
C LEU A 45 3.76 2.65 9.55
N ALA A 46 2.53 2.56 9.04
CA ALA A 46 1.47 1.76 9.66
C ALA A 46 1.68 0.24 9.46
N MET A 47 2.34 -0.18 8.38
CA MET A 47 2.69 -1.59 8.14
C MET A 47 3.83 -2.08 9.02
N CYS A 48 4.83 -1.23 9.28
CA CYS A 48 6.06 -1.61 9.99
C CYS A 48 5.83 -2.23 11.39
N PRO A 49 4.97 -1.70 12.27
CA PRO A 49 4.68 -2.32 13.56
C PRO A 49 4.12 -3.74 13.44
N GLY A 50 3.23 -3.99 12.47
CA GLY A 50 2.69 -5.32 12.22
C GLY A 50 3.78 -6.31 11.80
N LEU A 51 4.68 -5.89 10.92
CA LEU A 51 5.84 -6.69 10.53
C LEU A 51 6.79 -6.97 11.70
N ALA A 52 7.01 -5.97 12.57
CA ALA A 52 7.90 -6.10 13.72
C ALA A 52 7.35 -7.10 14.75
N LEU A 53 6.05 -7.01 15.06
CA LEU A 53 5.38 -7.94 15.97
C LEU A 53 5.39 -9.39 15.46
N LEU A 54 5.41 -9.58 14.15
CA LEU A 54 5.49 -10.90 13.50
C LEU A 54 6.92 -11.42 13.34
N GLY A 55 7.95 -10.64 13.73
CA GLY A 55 9.36 -10.99 13.50
C GLY A 55 9.78 -10.95 12.02
N LEU A 56 8.98 -10.34 11.15
CA LEU A 56 9.20 -10.25 9.71
C LEU A 56 9.90 -8.94 9.29
N PHE A 57 10.07 -7.99 10.21
CA PHE A 57 10.57 -6.67 9.88
C PHE A 57 12.07 -6.66 9.56
N ALA A 58 12.41 -5.94 8.48
CA ALA A 58 13.77 -5.53 8.17
C ALA A 58 13.73 -4.12 7.54
N PRO A 59 14.75 -3.25 7.73
CA PRO A 59 14.74 -1.90 7.17
C PRO A 59 14.56 -1.85 5.65
N TRP A 60 15.12 -2.83 4.93
CA TRP A 60 14.98 -2.92 3.49
C TRP A 60 13.53 -3.22 3.06
N LYS A 61 12.76 -3.95 3.88
CA LYS A 61 11.33 -4.23 3.62
C LYS A 61 10.49 -2.97 3.75
N ALA A 62 10.79 -2.10 4.72
CA ALA A 62 10.16 -0.80 4.84
C ALA A 62 10.46 0.09 3.61
N LEU A 63 11.72 0.12 3.16
CA LEU A 63 12.11 0.85 1.95
C LEU A 63 11.40 0.27 0.71
N PHE A 64 11.36 -1.05 0.58
CA PHE A 64 10.68 -1.74 -0.51
C PHE A 64 9.18 -1.40 -0.55
N LEU A 65 8.49 -1.49 0.59
CA LEU A 65 7.08 -1.12 0.73
C LEU A 65 6.84 0.33 0.33
N LEU A 66 7.66 1.26 0.82
CA LEU A 66 7.54 2.68 0.51
C LEU A 66 7.68 2.95 -0.99
N VAL A 67 8.75 2.43 -1.60
CA VAL A 67 9.08 2.69 -3.01
C VAL A 67 8.04 2.06 -3.92
N THR A 68 7.68 0.80 -3.68
CA THR A 68 6.70 0.10 -4.53
C THR A 68 5.30 0.70 -4.39
N HIS A 69 4.84 1.01 -3.17
CA HIS A 69 3.55 1.68 -2.95
C HIS A 69 3.49 3.02 -3.67
N ALA A 70 4.53 3.85 -3.53
CA ALA A 70 4.61 5.14 -4.20
C ALA A 70 4.60 5.01 -5.74
N ILE A 71 5.32 4.04 -6.30
CA ILE A 71 5.35 3.78 -7.74
C ILE A 71 3.98 3.33 -8.26
N ILE A 72 3.34 2.36 -7.60
CA ILE A 72 2.03 1.84 -8.01
C ILE A 72 1.00 2.97 -8.02
N ASP A 73 0.91 3.72 -6.92
CA ASP A 73 0.01 4.86 -6.81
C ASP A 73 0.33 5.94 -7.85
N PHE A 74 1.62 6.26 -8.08
CA PHE A 74 2.03 7.23 -9.09
C PHE A 74 1.54 6.85 -10.48
N ILE A 75 1.78 5.59 -10.89
CA ILE A 75 1.36 5.07 -12.19
C ILE A 75 -0.16 5.11 -12.30
N LYS A 76 -0.88 4.64 -11.28
CA LYS A 76 -2.36 4.66 -11.25
C LYS A 76 -2.93 6.05 -11.48
N MET A 77 -2.36 7.06 -10.82
CA MET A 77 -2.81 8.45 -10.95
C MET A 77 -2.52 9.05 -12.34
N ARG A 78 -1.52 8.55 -13.06
CA ARG A 78 -1.24 8.96 -14.45
C ARG A 78 -2.18 8.30 -15.45
N ILE A 79 -2.62 7.07 -15.18
CA ILE A 79 -3.50 6.31 -16.07
C ILE A 79 -4.98 6.65 -15.83
N THR A 80 -5.34 7.13 -14.64
CA THR A 80 -6.73 7.37 -14.25
C THR A 80 -6.92 8.75 -13.63
N ILE A 81 -7.68 9.59 -14.31
CA ILE A 81 -8.03 10.95 -13.88
C ILE A 81 -9.36 10.96 -13.09
N ASP A 82 -10.30 10.07 -13.45
CA ASP A 82 -11.65 10.04 -12.88
C ASP A 82 -11.88 8.92 -11.85
N LYS A 83 -12.92 9.07 -11.03
CA LYS A 83 -13.39 8.00 -10.13
C LYS A 83 -14.03 6.90 -10.97
N LYS A 84 -13.28 5.82 -11.18
CA LYS A 84 -13.76 4.62 -11.86
C LYS A 84 -14.41 3.65 -10.87
N ASN A 85 -15.33 2.82 -11.36
CA ASN A 85 -15.96 1.75 -10.59
C ASN A 85 -14.93 0.83 -9.92
N PHE A 86 -15.30 0.21 -8.80
CA PHE A 86 -14.41 -0.67 -8.04
C PHE A 86 -13.79 -1.78 -8.91
N PHE A 87 -14.60 -2.41 -9.77
CA PHE A 87 -14.18 -3.48 -10.69
C PHE A 87 -13.52 -2.99 -11.99
N HIS A 88 -13.18 -1.70 -12.08
CA HIS A 88 -12.45 -1.23 -13.25
C HIS A 88 -11.06 -1.90 -13.31
N PRO A 89 -10.59 -2.37 -14.48
CA PRO A 89 -9.35 -3.11 -14.61
C PRO A 89 -8.13 -2.46 -13.93
N VAL A 90 -8.01 -1.13 -14.01
CA VAL A 90 -6.95 -0.38 -13.33
C VAL A 90 -6.97 -0.57 -11.81
N ASN A 91 -8.15 -0.59 -11.17
CA ASN A 91 -8.26 -0.80 -9.73
C ASN A 91 -7.95 -2.26 -9.35
N ILE A 92 -8.28 -3.22 -10.22
CA ILE A 92 -7.93 -4.62 -10.03
C ILE A 92 -6.41 -4.80 -10.11
N ILE A 93 -5.78 -4.26 -11.17
CA ILE A 93 -4.32 -4.33 -11.35
C ILE A 93 -3.60 -3.64 -10.19
N ASP A 94 -4.07 -2.47 -9.77
CA ASP A 94 -3.56 -1.75 -8.61
C ASP A 94 -3.59 -2.61 -7.34
N GLN A 95 -4.73 -3.23 -7.02
CA GLN A 95 -4.84 -4.09 -5.85
C GLN A 95 -3.97 -5.34 -5.96
N LEU A 96 -3.83 -5.92 -7.16
CA LEU A 96 -2.94 -7.06 -7.41
C LEU A 96 -1.47 -6.69 -7.20
N MET A 97 -1.04 -5.51 -7.65
CA MET A 97 0.34 -5.06 -7.44
C MET A 97 0.64 -4.83 -5.95
N HIS A 98 -0.26 -4.19 -5.21
CA HIS A 98 -0.10 -4.05 -3.76
C HIS A 98 -0.14 -5.41 -3.03
N PHE A 99 -0.96 -6.35 -3.50
CA PHE A 99 -0.97 -7.70 -2.96
C PHE A 99 0.37 -8.42 -3.16
N LEU A 100 0.99 -8.27 -4.33
CA LEU A 100 2.31 -8.83 -4.61
C LEU A 100 3.40 -8.22 -3.72
N THR A 101 3.36 -6.91 -3.43
CA THR A 101 4.36 -6.30 -2.53
C THR A 101 4.26 -6.87 -1.12
N VAL A 102 3.04 -7.10 -0.63
CA VAL A 102 2.79 -7.77 0.66
C VAL A 102 3.30 -9.21 0.65
N ILE A 103 3.05 -9.97 -0.42
CA ILE A 103 3.57 -11.34 -0.56
C ILE A 103 5.10 -11.35 -0.50
N ILE A 104 5.77 -10.49 -1.28
CA ILE A 104 7.23 -10.44 -1.33
C ILE A 104 7.81 -10.18 0.07
N VAL A 105 7.26 -9.21 0.80
CA VAL A 105 7.69 -8.87 2.16
C VAL A 105 7.46 -10.01 3.16
N TYR A 106 6.41 -10.80 2.94
CA TYR A 106 6.07 -11.92 3.79
C TYR A 106 6.97 -13.15 3.59
N ILE A 107 7.38 -13.44 2.35
CA ILE A 107 8.17 -14.65 2.02
C ILE A 107 9.69 -14.45 2.08
N THR A 108 10.14 -13.19 2.10
CA THR A 108 11.56 -12.80 2.27
C THR A 108 11.87 -12.47 3.71
#